data_AF-A0A9Q3Q5Y4-F1
#
_entry.id   AF-A0A9Q3Q5Y4-F1
#
_cell.length_a   1.000
_cell.length_b   1.000
_cell.length_c   1.000
_cell.angle_alpha   90.00
_cell.angle_beta   90.00
_cell.angle_gamma   90.00
#
_symmetry.space_group_name_H-M   'P 1'
#
loop_
_entity.id
_entity.type
_entity.pdbx_description
1 polymer ?
#
loop_
_entity_poly.entity_id
_entity_poly.type
_entity_poly.pdbx_seq_one_letter_code
_entity_poly.pdbx_strand_id
1 'polypeptide(L)'
;MVANVAEYCKTCDRCQKANNSTGKRLGNMMKIQEPSKPWEIFHIYWVTGLTLESDRSYNAFLVIVYRSSKTPIFLPCHKDDTAMHTSILIWNRVISWTGIFTNIISDTDFKLTSAL
;
A
#
# COMPACT_ATOMS: atom_id res chain seq x y z
N MET A 1 3.08 34.55 -34.33
CA MET A 1 3.20 34.94 -32.91
C MET A 1 3.15 33.76 -31.92
N VAL A 2 2.58 32.60 -32.26
CA VAL A 2 2.48 31.43 -31.34
C VAL A 2 3.83 30.74 -31.05
N ALA A 3 4.78 30.75 -32.00
CA ALA A 3 6.07 30.07 -31.84
C ALA A 3 6.93 30.60 -30.67
N ASN A 4 6.88 31.92 -30.40
CA ASN A 4 7.70 32.57 -29.38
C ASN A 4 7.26 32.20 -27.95
N VAL A 5 5.95 31.99 -27.75
CA VAL A 5 5.40 31.56 -26.45
C VAL A 5 5.83 30.14 -26.11
N ALA A 6 5.83 29.23 -27.11
CA ALA A 6 6.25 27.85 -26.90
C ALA A 6 7.74 27.74 -26.54
N GLU A 7 8.60 28.55 -27.16
CA GLU A 7 10.03 28.60 -26.87
C GLU A 7 10.33 29.22 -25.49
N TYR A 8 9.59 30.28 -25.14
CA TYR A 8 9.63 30.85 -23.79
C TYR A 8 9.21 29.84 -22.72
N CYS A 9 8.11 29.11 -22.92
CA CYS A 9 7.66 28.08 -21.98
C CYS A 9 8.66 26.92 -21.82
N LYS A 10 9.46 26.61 -22.85
CA LYS A 10 10.53 25.59 -22.79
C LYS A 10 11.76 26.04 -21.99
N THR A 11 12.08 27.34 -22.03
CA THR A 11 13.28 27.89 -21.38
C THR A 11 13.01 28.50 -20.00
N CYS A 12 11.74 28.84 -19.71
CA CYS A 12 11.34 29.42 -18.44
C CYS A 12 11.38 28.39 -17.29
N ASP A 13 12.25 28.61 -16.32
CA ASP A 13 12.42 27.75 -15.12
C ASP A 13 11.10 27.52 -14.36
N ARG A 14 10.29 28.57 -14.19
CA ARG A 14 8.99 28.47 -13.51
C ARG A 14 8.01 27.56 -14.27
N CYS A 15 7.97 27.67 -15.59
CA CYS A 15 7.13 26.82 -16.44
C CYS A 15 7.64 25.37 -16.43
N GLN A 16 8.96 25.18 -16.46
CA GLN A 16 9.56 23.84 -16.44
C GLN A 16 9.39 23.13 -15.09
N LYS A 17 9.43 23.85 -13.96
CA LYS A 17 9.17 23.24 -12.64
C LYS A 17 7.70 22.93 -12.40
N ALA A 18 6.79 23.78 -12.88
CA ALA A 18 5.35 23.62 -12.62
C ALA A 18 4.66 22.65 -13.59
N ASN A 19 5.02 22.73 -14.88
CA ASN A 19 4.23 22.12 -15.96
C ASN A 19 5.05 21.22 -16.89
N ASN A 20 6.34 21.00 -16.63
CA ASN A 20 7.08 20.07 -17.48
C ASN A 20 6.56 18.66 -17.25
N SER A 21 6.32 17.97 -18.36
CA SER A 21 6.08 16.54 -18.36
C SER A 21 7.40 15.82 -18.05
N THR A 22 7.76 15.74 -16.77
CA THR A 22 8.98 15.05 -16.30
C THR A 22 8.85 13.52 -16.33
N GLY A 23 7.63 13.01 -16.51
CA GLY A 23 7.38 11.58 -16.58
C GLY A 23 7.82 10.98 -17.91
N LYS A 24 8.59 9.89 -17.85
CA LYS A 24 8.53 8.87 -18.91
C LYS A 24 7.05 8.52 -19.13
N ARG A 25 6.66 8.10 -20.35
CA ARG A 25 5.31 7.57 -20.62
C ARG A 25 4.88 6.72 -19.42
N LEU A 26 3.71 7.03 -18.86
CA LEU A 26 3.11 6.24 -17.78
C LEU A 26 3.29 4.78 -18.15
N GLY A 27 4.13 4.08 -17.39
CA GLY A 27 4.44 2.68 -17.68
C GLY A 27 3.16 1.88 -17.66
N ASN A 28 3.07 0.84 -18.49
CA ASN A 28 1.95 -0.07 -18.41
C ASN A 28 1.85 -0.61 -16.99
N MET A 29 0.63 -0.67 -16.42
CA MET A 29 0.41 -1.28 -15.12
C MET A 29 1.02 -2.69 -15.12
N MET A 30 1.96 -2.94 -14.21
CA MET A 30 2.52 -4.28 -14.03
C MET A 30 1.41 -5.21 -13.56
N LYS A 31 1.11 -6.23 -14.36
CA LYS A 31 0.19 -7.28 -13.97
C LYS A 31 0.92 -8.23 -13.02
N ILE A 32 0.37 -8.38 -11.82
CA ILE A 32 0.76 -9.45 -10.90
C ILE A 32 0.23 -10.76 -11.46
N GLN A 33 1.05 -11.81 -11.46
CA GLN A 33 0.64 -13.14 -11.92
C GLN A 33 -0.45 -13.70 -11.00
N GLU A 34 -1.36 -14.48 -11.56
CA GLU A 34 -2.39 -15.16 -10.78
C GLU A 34 -1.75 -16.27 -9.95
N PRO A 35 -2.13 -16.44 -8.66
CA PRO A 35 -1.60 -17.51 -7.83
C PRO A 35 -1.93 -18.88 -8.42
N SER A 36 -0.96 -19.79 -8.39
CA SER A 36 -1.12 -21.19 -8.81
C SER A 36 -1.62 -22.08 -7.67
N LYS A 37 -1.40 -21.66 -6.42
CA LYS A 37 -1.83 -22.36 -5.20
C LYS A 37 -2.71 -21.47 -4.33
N PRO A 38 -3.66 -22.05 -3.56
CA PRO A 38 -4.37 -21.32 -2.52
C PRO A 38 -3.38 -20.64 -1.56
N TRP A 39 -3.71 -19.42 -1.13
CA TRP A 39 -2.94 -18.67 -0.13
C TRP A 39 -1.49 -18.34 -0.54
N GLU A 40 -1.22 -18.23 -1.83
CA GLU A 40 0.13 -17.91 -2.32
C GLU A 40 0.44 -16.41 -2.28
N ILE A 41 -0.48 -15.57 -2.78
CA ILE A 41 -0.28 -14.12 -2.93
C ILE A 41 -1.29 -13.37 -2.06
N PHE A 42 -0.78 -12.57 -1.11
CA PHE A 42 -1.56 -11.71 -0.25
C PHE A 42 -1.25 -10.24 -0.48
N HIS A 43 -2.29 -9.41 -0.42
CA HIS A 43 -2.20 -7.96 -0.33
C HIS A 43 -2.43 -7.53 1.10
N ILE A 44 -1.53 -6.72 1.65
CA ILE A 44 -1.61 -6.23 3.03
C ILE A 44 -1.48 -4.71 3.04
N TYR A 45 -2.44 -4.02 3.66
CA TYR A 45 -2.41 -2.57 3.81
C TYR A 45 -3.19 -2.13 5.05
N TRP A 46 -2.91 -0.91 5.53
CA TRP A 46 -3.64 -0.30 6.65
C TRP A 46 -4.72 0.65 6.16
N VAL A 47 -5.89 0.54 6.76
CA VAL A 47 -6.94 1.55 6.68
C VAL A 47 -6.93 2.31 8.01
N THR A 48 -6.57 3.58 7.95
CA THR A 48 -6.48 4.47 9.13
C THR A 48 -7.53 5.58 9.07
N GLY A 49 -7.71 6.32 10.17
CA GLY A 49 -8.63 7.46 10.21
C GLY A 49 -10.05 7.09 10.64
N LEU A 50 -10.19 6.01 11.41
CA LEU A 50 -11.45 5.66 12.04
C LEU A 50 -11.77 6.66 13.15
N THR A 51 -13.06 7.00 13.28
CA THR A 51 -13.55 7.82 14.39
C THR A 51 -13.38 7.05 15.70
N LEU A 52 -12.66 7.66 16.64
CA LEU A 52 -12.45 7.10 17.97
C LEU A 52 -13.69 7.34 18.84
N GLU A 53 -14.27 6.27 19.37
CA GLU A 53 -15.32 6.36 20.40
C GLU A 53 -14.72 6.51 21.81
N SER A 54 -13.48 6.05 22.03
CA SER A 54 -12.75 6.15 23.31
C SER A 54 -11.24 6.00 23.10
N ASP A 55 -10.42 6.39 24.07
CA ASP A 55 -8.95 6.21 24.04
C ASP A 55 -8.48 4.75 23.94
N ARG A 56 -9.38 3.78 24.23
CA ARG A 56 -9.09 2.34 24.12
C ARG A 56 -9.65 1.71 22.85
N SER A 57 -10.27 2.50 21.98
CA SER A 57 -10.85 2.01 20.73
C SER A 57 -9.77 1.84 19.66
N TYR A 58 -9.88 0.76 18.88
CA TYR A 58 -9.04 0.58 17.69
C TYR A 58 -9.28 1.72 16.69
N ASN A 59 -8.20 2.32 16.18
CA ASN A 59 -8.25 3.46 15.28
C ASN A 59 -7.79 3.14 13.85
N ALA A 60 -7.46 1.88 13.59
CA ALA A 60 -7.10 1.38 12.28
C ALA A 60 -7.56 -0.07 12.05
N PHE A 61 -7.62 -0.48 10.79
CA PHE A 61 -7.72 -1.87 10.37
C PHE A 61 -6.48 -2.26 9.57
N LEU A 62 -5.91 -3.41 9.90
CA LEU A 62 -5.03 -4.13 9.01
C LEU A 62 -5.90 -4.98 8.09
N VAL A 63 -5.84 -4.69 6.79
CA VAL A 63 -6.61 -5.37 5.76
C VAL A 63 -5.71 -6.34 5.03
N ILE A 64 -6.10 -7.62 5.01
CA ILE A 64 -5.38 -8.68 4.33
C ILE A 64 -6.32 -9.28 3.29
N VAL A 65 -5.92 -9.24 2.03
CA VAL A 65 -6.70 -9.73 0.90
C VAL A 65 -5.91 -10.79 0.17
N TYR A 66 -6.45 -12.01 0.09
CA TYR A 66 -5.87 -13.03 -0.76
C TYR A 66 -6.21 -12.73 -2.22
N ARG A 67 -5.22 -12.75 -3.11
CA ARG A 67 -5.37 -12.28 -4.52
C ARG A 67 -6.55 -12.92 -5.26
N SER A 68 -6.76 -14.22 -5.05
CA SER A 68 -7.83 -14.98 -5.72
C SER A 68 -9.15 -14.96 -4.92
N SER A 69 -9.16 -14.52 -3.66
CA SER A 69 -10.42 -14.30 -2.92
C SER A 69 -11.01 -12.92 -3.22
N LYS A 70 -12.34 -12.84 -3.15
CA LYS A 70 -13.08 -11.57 -3.14
C LYS A 70 -13.36 -11.06 -1.72
N THR A 71 -12.86 -11.77 -0.71
CA THR A 71 -13.19 -11.53 0.69
C THR A 71 -11.96 -11.05 1.44
N PRO A 72 -11.93 -9.78 1.87
CA PRO A 72 -10.88 -9.25 2.72
C PRO A 72 -11.03 -9.75 4.17
N ILE A 73 -9.89 -9.90 4.85
CA ILE A 73 -9.81 -10.13 6.29
C ILE A 73 -9.50 -8.78 6.94
N PHE A 74 -10.35 -8.36 7.87
CA PHE A 74 -10.17 -7.13 8.64
C PHE A 74 -9.68 -7.49 10.04
N LEU A 75 -8.51 -6.99 10.41
CA LEU A 75 -7.96 -7.13 11.75
C LEU A 75 -7.94 -5.76 12.42
N PRO A 76 -8.66 -5.57 13.54
CA PRO A 76 -8.61 -4.31 14.27
C PRO A 76 -7.21 -4.11 14.86
N CYS A 77 -6.65 -2.91 14.67
CA CYS A 77 -5.32 -2.57 15.15
C CYS A 77 -5.24 -1.08 15.51
N HIS A 78 -4.10 -0.66 16.04
CA HIS A 78 -3.81 0.75 16.28
C HIS A 78 -2.85 1.29 15.22
N LYS A 79 -3.03 2.57 14.86
CA LYS A 79 -2.16 3.31 13.96
C LYS A 79 -0.72 3.33 14.47
N ASP A 80 -0.53 3.31 15.78
CA ASP A 80 0.79 3.36 16.41
C ASP A 80 1.34 1.96 16.77
N ASP A 81 0.67 0.88 16.31
CA ASP A 81 1.17 -0.48 16.49
C ASP A 81 2.56 -0.65 15.83
N THR A 82 3.47 -1.28 16.55
CA THR A 82 4.80 -1.59 16.07
C THR A 82 4.79 -2.75 15.07
N ALA A 83 5.90 -2.94 14.35
CA ALA A 83 6.10 -4.09 13.47
C ALA A 83 5.91 -5.42 14.21
N MET A 84 6.36 -5.50 15.48
CA MET A 84 6.22 -6.69 16.32
C MET A 84 4.76 -6.97 16.72
N HIS A 85 4.00 -5.95 17.10
CA HIS A 85 2.57 -6.13 17.39
C HIS A 85 1.81 -6.61 16.16
N THR A 86 2.14 -6.04 15.00
CA THR A 86 1.55 -6.44 13.72
C THR A 86 1.89 -7.88 13.37
N SER A 87 3.15 -8.31 13.52
CA SER A 87 3.56 -9.68 13.18
C SER A 87 2.88 -10.72 14.08
N ILE A 88 2.77 -10.44 15.38
CA ILE A 88 2.04 -11.30 16.33
C ILE A 88 0.56 -11.37 15.99
N LEU A 89 -0.06 -10.25 15.61
CA LEU A 89 -1.47 -10.19 15.21
C LEU A 89 -1.74 -11.07 13.99
N ILE A 90 -0.92 -10.96 12.95
CA ILE A 90 -1.00 -11.78 11.73
C ILE A 90 -0.77 -13.26 12.05
N TRP A 91 0.24 -13.57 12.85
CA TRP A 91 0.59 -14.93 13.24
C TRP A 91 -0.58 -15.65 13.93
N ASN A 92 -1.16 -14.98 14.93
CA ASN A 92 -2.23 -15.58 15.72
C ASN A 92 -3.56 -15.66 14.95
N ARG A 93 -3.90 -14.63 14.16
CA ARG A 93 -5.23 -14.49 13.55
C ARG A 93 -5.35 -15.03 12.13
N VAL A 94 -4.25 -15.15 11.39
CA VAL A 94 -4.31 -15.49 9.96
C VAL A 94 -3.49 -16.74 9.66
N ILE A 95 -2.22 -16.77 10.05
CA ILE A 95 -1.32 -17.88 9.72
C ILE A 95 -1.82 -19.22 10.26
N SER A 96 -2.54 -19.21 11.39
CA SER A 96 -3.12 -20.41 12.01
C SER A 96 -4.06 -21.21 11.10
N TRP A 97 -4.69 -20.60 10.09
CA TRP A 97 -5.62 -21.29 9.18
C TRP A 97 -5.29 -21.10 7.69
N THR A 98 -4.57 -20.04 7.30
CA THR A 98 -4.10 -19.86 5.91
C THR A 98 -2.78 -20.56 5.61
N GLY A 99 -2.01 -20.89 6.65
CA GLY A 99 -0.59 -21.22 6.51
C GLY A 99 0.28 -19.98 6.29
N ILE A 100 1.56 -20.21 6.01
CA ILE A 100 2.57 -19.15 5.84
C ILE A 100 2.43 -18.51 4.46
N PHE A 101 2.46 -17.18 4.42
CA PHE A 101 2.41 -16.42 3.17
C PHE A 101 3.67 -16.64 2.35
N THR A 102 3.51 -16.93 1.06
CA THR A 102 4.66 -17.08 0.16
C THR A 102 5.06 -15.74 -0.44
N ASN A 103 4.07 -14.95 -0.87
CA ASN A 103 4.27 -13.63 -1.47
C ASN A 103 3.36 -12.61 -0.79
N ILE A 104 3.95 -11.53 -0.29
CA ILE A 104 3.24 -10.41 0.32
C ILE A 104 3.46 -9.19 -0.56
N ILE A 105 2.36 -8.54 -0.96
CA ILE A 105 2.35 -7.27 -1.67
C ILE A 105 1.79 -6.24 -0.71
N SER A 106 2.58 -5.24 -0.37
CA SER A 106 2.18 -4.20 0.56
C SER A 106 2.60 -2.83 0.09
N ASP A 107 1.92 -1.81 0.61
CA ASP A 107 2.42 -0.44 0.55
C ASP A 107 3.70 -0.30 1.39
N THR A 108 4.49 0.73 1.11
CA THR A 108 5.78 1.00 1.79
C THR A 108 5.58 1.59 3.19
N ASP A 109 4.75 0.93 4.01
CA ASP A 109 4.53 1.31 5.40
C ASP A 109 5.76 0.91 6.24
N PHE A 110 6.17 1.80 7.14
CA PHE A 110 7.35 1.57 8.01
C PHE A 110 7.18 0.32 8.86
N LYS A 111 5.95 -0.07 9.20
CA LYS A 111 5.67 -1.29 9.98
C LYS A 111 6.03 -2.59 9.27
N LEU A 112 6.10 -2.57 7.93
CA LEU A 112 6.54 -3.73 7.12
C LEU A 112 7.97 -3.59 6.62
N THR A 113 8.52 -2.38 6.66
CA THR A 113 9.85 -2.07 6.10
C THR A 113 10.93 -1.92 7.18
N SER A 114 10.54 -1.86 8.46
CA SER A 114 11.50 -1.75 9.56
C SER A 114 12.40 -2.99 9.63
N ALA A 115 13.71 -2.77 9.73
CA ALA A 115 14.63 -3.81 10.19
C ALA A 115 14.29 -4.15 11.65
N LEU A 116 14.46 -5.43 12.01
CA LEU A 116 14.41 -5.90 13.40
C LEU A 116 15.48 -5.23 14.25
#